data_AF-A0A8S4QRS2-F1
#
_entry.id   AF-A0A8S4QRS2-F1
#
_cell.length_a   1.000
_cell.length_b   1.000
_cell.length_c   1.000
_cell.angle_alpha   90.00
_cell.angle_beta   90.00
_cell.angle_gamma   90.00
#
_symmetry.space_group_name_H-M   'P 1'
#
loop_
_entity.id
_entity.type
_entity.pdbx_description
1 polymer ?
#
loop_
_entity_poly.entity_id
_entity_poly.type
_entity_poly.pdbx_seq_one_letter_code
_entity_poly.pdbx_strand_id
1 'polypeptide(L)'
;MPRNYKRNTEPRYSLDDLKKAIDDVKTKKLSIGRAAETYNVPKTTINDRLKKAVIKQPRSGRKPLFTEEQETQLVDYIIKCS
;
A
#
# COMPACT_ATOMS: atom_id res chain seq x y z
N MET A 1 -13.30 19.21 -26.33
CA MET A 1 -13.50 19.85 -25.01
C MET A 1 -12.49 19.28 -24.02
N PRO A 2 -11.76 20.09 -23.24
CA PRO A 2 -10.86 19.59 -22.20
C PRO A 2 -11.66 18.80 -21.14
N ARG A 3 -11.24 17.58 -20.81
CA ARG A 3 -11.88 16.81 -19.73
C ARG A 3 -11.38 17.36 -18.39
N ASN A 4 -12.25 18.03 -17.62
CA ASN A 4 -11.95 18.53 -16.28
C ASN A 4 -12.02 17.41 -15.22
N TYR A 5 -11.36 16.28 -15.47
CA TYR A 5 -11.35 15.15 -14.53
C TYR A 5 -10.21 15.28 -13.53
N LYS A 6 -10.55 15.46 -12.25
CA LYS A 6 -9.59 15.41 -11.14
C LYS A 6 -9.48 13.98 -10.62
N ARG A 7 -8.29 13.37 -10.76
CA ARG A 7 -8.05 12.01 -10.29
C ARG A 7 -7.73 12.03 -8.78
N ASN A 8 -8.57 11.41 -7.96
CA ASN A 8 -8.25 11.18 -6.54
C ASN A 8 -7.39 9.92 -6.40
N THR A 9 -6.13 10.12 -6.01
CA THR A 9 -5.13 9.04 -5.95
C THR A 9 -4.77 8.59 -4.55
N GLU A 10 -5.21 9.32 -3.52
CA GLU A 10 -4.86 9.00 -2.15
C GLU A 10 -5.68 7.81 -1.63
N PRO A 11 -5.02 6.82 -1.00
CA PRO A 11 -5.72 5.72 -0.36
C PRO A 11 -6.51 6.26 0.85
N ARG A 12 -7.73 5.75 1.04
CA ARG A 12 -8.62 6.15 2.15
C ARG A 12 -8.28 5.47 3.48
N TYR A 13 -7.26 4.63 3.51
CA TYR A 13 -6.91 3.78 4.63
C TYR A 13 -5.41 3.87 4.95
N SER A 14 -5.06 3.70 6.22
CA SER A 14 -3.66 3.63 6.64
C SER A 14 -3.06 2.26 6.35
N LEU A 15 -1.73 2.23 6.28
CA LEU A 15 -0.98 0.99 6.17
C LEU A 15 -1.08 0.09 7.39
N ASP A 16 -1.19 0.71 8.56
CA ASP A 16 -1.36 -0.03 9.80
C ASP A 16 -2.71 -0.76 9.83
N ASP A 17 -3.78 -0.05 9.45
CA ASP A 17 -5.12 -0.60 9.32
C ASP A 17 -5.18 -1.76 8.31
N LEU A 18 -4.50 -1.60 7.17
CA LEU A 18 -4.39 -2.66 6.17
C LEU A 18 -3.69 -3.91 6.74
N LYS A 19 -2.59 -3.73 7.49
CA LYS A 19 -1.85 -4.85 8.09
C LYS A 19 -2.69 -5.58 9.14
N LYS A 20 -3.34 -4.84 10.05
CA LYS A 20 -4.23 -5.38 11.09
C LYS A 20 -5.40 -6.15 10.46
N ALA A 21 -6.04 -5.58 9.45
CA ALA A 21 -7.13 -6.23 8.73
C ALA A 21 -6.70 -7.56 8.09
N ILE A 22 -5.50 -7.61 7.49
CA ILE A 22 -4.98 -8.84 6.88
C ILE A 22 -4.64 -9.88 7.95
N ASP A 23 -4.04 -9.48 9.06
CA ASP A 23 -3.66 -10.39 10.14
C ASP A 23 -4.88 -11.04 10.80
N ASP A 24 -5.92 -10.26 11.08
CA ASP A 24 -7.17 -10.77 11.65
C ASP A 24 -7.92 -11.72 10.71
N VAL A 25 -7.86 -11.48 9.40
CA VAL A 25 -8.45 -12.38 8.40
C VAL A 25 -7.61 -13.65 8.26
N LYS A 26 -6.28 -13.53 8.27
CA LYS A 26 -5.36 -14.67 8.18
C LYS A 26 -5.46 -15.60 9.39
N THR A 27 -5.64 -15.02 10.59
CA THR A 27 -5.88 -15.75 11.85
C THR A 27 -7.33 -16.23 12.01
N LYS A 28 -8.19 -16.01 11.00
CA LYS A 28 -9.62 -16.36 10.99
C LYS A 28 -10.44 -15.74 12.14
N LYS A 29 -9.96 -14.67 12.77
CA LYS A 29 -10.69 -13.93 13.81
C LYS A 29 -11.88 -13.16 13.23
N LEU A 30 -11.70 -12.58 12.04
CA LEU A 30 -12.71 -11.78 11.34
C LEU A 30 -12.89 -12.26 9.91
N SER A 31 -14.12 -12.16 9.39
CA SER A 31 -14.37 -12.35 7.96
C SER A 31 -13.87 -11.13 7.16
N ILE A 32 -13.60 -11.30 5.87
CA ILE A 32 -13.18 -10.19 4.98
C ILE A 32 -14.18 -9.01 5.05
N GLY A 33 -15.48 -9.32 5.12
CA GLY A 33 -16.51 -8.31 5.24
C GLY A 33 -16.41 -7.53 6.55
N ARG A 34 -16.25 -8.25 7.67
CA ARG A 34 -16.14 -7.64 9.00
C ARG A 34 -14.87 -6.81 9.15
N ALA A 35 -13.73 -7.33 8.68
CA ALA A 35 -12.46 -6.61 8.70
C ALA A 35 -12.52 -5.32 7.86
N ALA A 36 -13.23 -5.34 6.73
CA ALA A 36 -13.40 -4.15 5.91
C ALA A 36 -14.17 -3.04 6.62
N GLU A 37 -15.20 -3.39 7.40
CA GLU A 37 -15.98 -2.44 8.21
C GLU A 37 -15.15 -1.91 9.40
N THR A 38 -14.47 -2.79 10.13
CA THR A 38 -13.70 -2.42 11.33
C THR A 38 -12.53 -1.50 11.01
N TYR A 39 -11.78 -1.81 9.94
CA TYR A 39 -10.53 -1.09 9.60
C TYR A 39 -10.71 -0.08 8.47
N ASN A 40 -11.94 0.11 7.98
CA ASN A 40 -12.25 1.00 6.85
C ASN A 40 -11.41 0.74 5.58
N VAL A 41 -11.04 -0.52 5.36
CA VAL A 41 -10.26 -0.98 4.20
C VAL A 41 -11.21 -1.68 3.21
N PRO A 42 -11.18 -1.37 1.90
CA PRO A 42 -12.05 -2.06 0.94
C PRO A 42 -11.83 -3.58 0.91
N LYS A 43 -12.92 -4.35 0.81
CA LYS A 43 -12.90 -5.84 0.75
C LYS A 43 -11.98 -6.37 -0.36
N THR A 44 -12.02 -5.72 -1.53
CA THR A 44 -11.18 -6.05 -2.69
C THR A 44 -9.70 -5.84 -2.39
N THR A 45 -9.35 -4.76 -1.70
CA THR A 45 -7.98 -4.48 -1.26
C THR A 45 -7.46 -5.54 -0.30
N ILE A 46 -8.27 -5.96 0.68
CA ILE A 46 -7.91 -7.04 1.62
C ILE A 46 -7.66 -8.34 0.84
N ASN A 47 -8.58 -8.73 -0.04
CA ASN A 47 -8.45 -9.95 -0.85
C ASN A 47 -7.21 -9.93 -1.77
N ASP A 48 -6.96 -8.82 -2.46
CA ASP A 48 -5.80 -8.66 -3.33
C ASP A 48 -4.48 -8.75 -2.57
N ARG A 49 -4.46 -8.29 -1.31
CA ARG A 49 -3.28 -8.36 -0.45
C ARG A 49 -3.11 -9.71 0.20
N LEU A 50 -4.18 -10.43 0.52
CA LEU A 50 -4.09 -11.83 0.98
C LEU A 50 -3.45 -12.74 -0.06
N LYS A 51 -3.69 -12.50 -1.36
CA LYS A 51 -3.06 -13.25 -2.45
C LYS A 51 -1.58 -12.92 -2.66
N LYS A 52 -1.10 -11.77 -2.19
CA LYS A 52 0.28 -11.31 -2.37
C LYS A 52 1.12 -11.68 -1.15
N ALA A 53 2.31 -12.23 -1.37
CA ALA A 53 3.23 -12.58 -0.28
C ALA A 53 3.76 -11.34 0.47
N VAL A 54 3.81 -10.17 -0.18
CA VAL A 54 4.40 -8.95 0.39
C VAL A 54 3.40 -7.80 0.43
N ILE A 55 3.20 -7.25 1.63
CA ILE A 55 2.38 -6.07 1.89
C ILE A 55 3.28 -4.84 1.72
N LYS A 56 3.21 -4.22 0.53
CA LYS A 56 3.88 -2.94 0.26
C LYS A 56 2.93 -1.77 0.50
N GLN A 57 3.51 -0.63 0.86
CA GLN A 57 2.80 0.64 0.89
C GLN A 57 2.09 0.88 -0.45
N PRO A 58 0.80 1.29 -0.47
CA PRO A 58 0.13 1.69 -1.69
C PRO A 58 0.81 2.95 -2.22
N ARG A 59 1.77 2.78 -3.13
CA ARG A 59 2.37 3.89 -3.89
C ARG A 59 1.44 4.24 -5.04
N SER A 60 1.08 5.52 -5.15
CA SER A 60 0.44 6.05 -6.35
C SER A 60 1.50 6.29 -7.42
N GLY A 61 1.21 5.92 -8.66
CA GLY A 61 2.07 6.22 -9.81
C GLY A 61 2.73 5.00 -10.44
N ARG A 62 3.78 5.27 -11.23
CA ARG A 62 4.56 4.23 -11.93
C ARG A 62 5.49 3.51 -10.96
N LYS A 63 5.86 2.27 -11.30
CA LYS A 63 6.88 1.54 -10.56
C LYS A 63 8.23 2.28 -10.68
N PRO A 64 8.99 2.41 -9.58
CA PRO A 64 10.31 3.01 -9.64
C PRO A 64 11.23 2.18 -10.53
N LEU A 65 12.17 2.84 -11.21
CA LEU A 65 13.17 2.19 -12.06
C LEU A 65 14.25 1.51 -11.21
N PHE A 66 14.67 2.18 -10.14
CA PHE A 66 15.68 1.68 -9.21
C PHE A 66 15.04 0.82 -8.11
N THR A 67 15.82 -0.13 -7.59
CA THR A 67 15.45 -0.86 -6.38
C THR A 67 15.66 0.02 -5.15
N GLU A 68 15.01 -0.33 -4.03
CA GLU A 68 15.18 0.42 -2.78
C GLU A 68 16.66 0.43 -2.32
N GLU A 69 17.39 -0.66 -2.56
CA GLU A 69 18.83 -0.76 -2.28
C GLU A 69 19.66 0.21 -3.14
N GLN A 70 19.35 0.31 -4.44
CA GLN A 70 20.03 1.25 -5.33
C GLN A 70 19.74 2.70 -4.94
N GLU A 71 18.50 3.01 -4.53
CA GLU A 71 18.16 4.34 -4.02
C GLU A 71 18.98 4.68 -2.76
N THR A 72 19.17 3.73 -1.84
CA THR A 72 20.02 3.97 -0.65
C THR A 72 21.48 4.23 -0.99
N GLN A 73 22.05 3.47 -1.94
CA GLN A 73 23.43 3.68 -2.40
C GLN A 73 23.63 5.07 -3.02
N LEU A 74 22.64 5.54 -3.78
CA LEU A 74 22.67 6.88 -4.37
C LEU A 74 22.63 7.97 -3.29
N VAL A 75 21.77 7.82 -2.28
CA VAL A 75 21.67 8.75 -1.16
C VAL A 75 22.99 8.82 -0.39
N ASP A 76 23.57 7.67 -0.06
CA ASP A 76 24.85 7.58 0.66
C ASP A 76 25.98 8.26 -0.13
N TYR A 77 26.01 8.06 -1.45
CA TYR A 77 27.00 8.69 -2.32
C TYR A 77 26.85 10.21 -2.36
N ILE A 78 25.61 10.72 -2.45
CA ILE A 78 25.33 12.17 -2.44
C ILE A 78 25.78 12.80 -1.11
N ILE A 79 25.47 12.16 0.02
CA ILE A 79 25.88 12.64 1.35
C ILE A 79 27.40 12.64 1.50
N LYS A 80 28.07 11.59 1.00
CA LYS A 80 29.53 11.48 1.05
C LYS A 80 30.25 12.52 0.19
N CYS A 81 29.62 12.98 -0.90
CA CYS A 81 30.18 13.99 -1.80
C CYS A 81 29.85 15.43 -1.40
N SER A 82 28.96 15.65 -0.44
CA SER A 82 28.64 16.95 0.16
C SER A 82 29.55 17.30 1.32
#